data_AF-A0A7R9RZP1-F1
#
_entry.id   AF-A0A7R9RZP1-F1
#
_cell.length_a   1.000
_cell.length_b   1.000
_cell.length_c   1.000
_cell.angle_alpha   90.00
_cell.angle_beta   90.00
_cell.angle_gamma   90.00
#
_symmetry.space_group_name_H-M   'P 1'
#
loop_
_entity.id
_entity.type
_entity.pdbx_description
1 polymer ?
#
loop_
_entity_poly.entity_id
_entity_poly.type
_entity_poly.pdbx_seq_one_letter_code
_entity_poly.pdbx_strand_id
1 'polypeptide(L)' 'TENQQLEDPTETLTNITKQMTEEQKIHLSQGFNTHEITQAITKSKNNKSPGPDGLNNEFYKQYKTKLAPK' A
#
# COMPACT_ATOMS: atom_id res chain seq x y z
N THR A 1 -19.16 0.70 -31.02
CA THR A 1 -18.82 1.24 -29.69
C THR A 1 -18.94 0.10 -28.72
N GLU A 2 -17.81 -0.47 -28.33
CA GLU A 2 -17.77 -1.64 -27.44
C GLU A 2 -18.09 -1.15 -26.02
N ASN A 3 -19.23 -1.60 -25.48
CA ASN A 3 -19.65 -1.30 -24.12
C ASN A 3 -18.72 -2.03 -23.16
N GLN A 4 -17.74 -1.32 -22.61
CA GLN A 4 -17.03 -1.77 -21.42
C GLN A 4 -18.01 -1.65 -20.26
N GLN A 5 -18.62 -2.77 -19.87
CA GLN A 5 -19.36 -2.90 -18.63
C GLN A 5 -18.40 -2.47 -17.51
N LEU A 6 -18.69 -1.35 -16.84
CA LEU A 6 -17.95 -0.90 -15.66
C LEU A 6 -18.19 -1.93 -14.57
N GLU A 7 -17.24 -2.85 -14.36
CA GLU A 7 -17.31 -3.81 -13.27
C GLU A 7 -17.34 -3.05 -11.94
N ASP A 8 -18.34 -3.36 -11.11
CA ASP A 8 -18.46 -2.75 -9.78
C ASP A 8 -17.21 -3.09 -8.97
N PRO A 9 -16.46 -2.09 -8.46
CA PRO A 9 -15.26 -2.31 -7.63
C PRO A 9 -15.54 -3.25 -6.44
N THR A 10 -16.78 -3.27 -5.97
CA THR A 10 -17.23 -4.14 -4.86
C THR A 10 -17.24 -5.62 -5.27
N GLU A 11 -17.62 -5.92 -6.51
CA GLU A 11 -17.69 -7.27 -7.05
C GLU A 11 -16.28 -7.84 -7.28
N THR A 12 -15.35 -6.99 -7.72
CA THR A 12 -13.93 -7.37 -7.91
C THR A 12 -13.25 -7.71 -6.58
N LEU A 13 -13.47 -6.90 -5.54
CA LEU A 13 -12.92 -7.16 -4.20
C LEU A 13 -13.51 -8.44 -3.58
N THR A 14 -14.80 -8.68 -3.78
CA THR A 14 -15.49 -9.88 -3.27
C THR A 14 -14.91 -11.15 -3.89
N ASN A 15 -14.62 -11.13 -5.20
CA ASN A 15 -14.02 -12.27 -5.89
C ASN A 15 -12.58 -12.55 -5.44
N ILE A 16 -11.80 -11.51 -5.14
CA ILE A 16 -10.43 -11.66 -4.61
C ILE A 16 -10.46 -12.29 -3.22
N THR A 17 -11.27 -11.75 -2.31
CA THR A 17 -11.34 -12.24 -0.92
C THR A 17 -11.87 -13.68 -0.81
N LYS A 18 -12.70 -14.12 -1.76
CA LYS A 18 -13.19 -15.50 -1.85
C LYS A 18 -12.08 -16.51 -2.13
N GLN A 19 -11.01 -16.11 -2.84
CA GLN A 19 -9.89 -16.99 -3.21
C GLN A 19 -8.75 -17.01 -2.18
N MET A 20 -8.88 -16.26 -1.09
CA MET A 20 -7.84 -16.16 -0.05
C MET A 20 -8.01 -17.23 1.02
N THR A 21 -6.89 -17.70 1.57
CA THR A 21 -6.89 -18.54 2.77
C THR A 21 -7.25 -17.71 4.01
N GLU A 22 -7.74 -18.37 5.06
CA GLU A 22 -8.04 -17.68 6.33
C GLU A 22 -6.80 -17.01 6.94
N GLU A 23 -5.63 -17.63 6.80
CA GLU A 23 -4.35 -17.06 7.24
C GLU A 23 -4.02 -15.74 6.52
N GLN A 24 -4.24 -15.69 5.20
CA GLN A 24 -4.04 -14.46 4.41
C GLN A 24 -5.03 -13.37 4.82
N LYS A 25 -6.29 -13.71 5.08
CA LYS A 25 -7.30 -12.77 5.57
C LYS A 25 -6.92 -12.20 6.93
N ILE A 26 -6.47 -13.06 7.84
CA ILE A 26 -5.98 -12.66 9.16
C ILE A 26 -4.77 -11.72 9.00
N HIS A 27 -3.78 -12.07 8.17
CA HIS A 27 -2.62 -11.23 7.95
C HIS A 27 -2.99 -9.85 7.37
N LEU A 28 -3.88 -9.77 6.38
CA LEU A 28 -4.33 -8.47 5.84
C LEU A 28 -5.15 -7.65 6.83
N SER A 29 -5.73 -8.29 7.84
CA SER A 29 -6.47 -7.62 8.91
C SER A 29 -5.55 -7.06 10.01
N GLN A 30 -4.27 -7.45 10.01
CA GLN A 30 -3.29 -6.94 10.97
C GLN A 30 -2.80 -5.54 10.56
N GLY A 31 -2.48 -4.72 11.56
CA GLY A 31 -1.84 -3.43 11.32
C GLY A 31 -0.42 -3.59 10.78
N PHE A 32 0.04 -2.60 10.01
CA PHE A 32 1.43 -2.56 9.55
C PHE A 32 2.39 -2.38 10.72
N ASN A 33 3.45 -3.18 10.73
CA ASN A 33 4.53 -3.01 11.69
C ASN A 33 5.61 -2.04 11.18
N THR A 34 6.40 -1.50 12.10
CA THR A 34 7.45 -0.52 11.80
C THR A 34 8.50 -1.05 10.82
N HIS A 35 8.77 -2.35 10.84
CA HIS A 35 9.73 -2.98 9.93
C HIS A 35 9.21 -3.00 8.48
N GLU A 36 7.93 -3.34 8.27
CA GLU A 36 7.27 -3.30 6.97
C GLU A 36 7.29 -1.89 6.38
N ILE A 37 6.95 -0.88 7.18
CA ILE A 37 6.96 0.54 6.78
C ILE A 37 8.38 0.97 6.39
N THR A 38 9.37 0.65 7.23
CA THR A 38 10.77 1.02 6.98
C THR A 38 11.32 0.34 5.73
N GLN A 39 10.97 -0.93 5.51
CA GLN A 39 11.34 -1.64 4.29
C GLN A 39 10.69 -1.03 3.05
N ALA A 40 9.40 -0.70 3.12
CA ALA A 40 8.67 -0.08 2.01
C ALA A 40 9.34 1.23 1.58
N ILE A 41 9.60 2.14 2.54
CA ILE A 41 10.29 3.41 2.30
C ILE A 41 11.68 3.18 1.67
N THR A 42 12.41 2.18 2.15
CA THR A 42 13.76 1.87 1.66
C THR A 42 13.73 1.37 0.21
N LYS A 43 12.75 0.54 -0.15
CA LYS A 43 12.57 -0.03 -1.50
C LYS A 43 11.97 0.96 -2.50
N SER A 44 11.29 2.01 -2.04
CA SER A 44 10.73 3.05 -2.91
C SER A 44 11.80 3.70 -3.79
N LYS A 45 11.50 3.91 -5.08
CA LYS A 45 12.44 4.51 -6.04
C LYS A 45 12.56 6.01 -5.84
N ASN A 46 13.78 6.51 -5.88
CA ASN A 46 14.06 7.95 -5.87
C ASN A 46 13.57 8.65 -7.16
N ASN A 47 13.53 9.98 -7.14
CA ASN A 47 13.17 10.82 -8.30
C ASN A 47 11.77 10.53 -8.86
N LYS A 48 10.84 10.12 -8.00
CA LYS A 48 9.40 10.10 -8.31
C LYS A 48 8.80 11.44 -7.94
N SER A 49 7.82 11.88 -8.72
CA SER A 49 7.04 13.07 -8.39
C SER A 49 6.46 12.92 -6.98
N PRO A 50 6.52 13.98 -6.15
CA PRO A 50 5.91 13.98 -4.84
C PRO A 50 4.42 13.65 -4.90
N GLY A 51 3.90 13.13 -3.79
CA GLY A 51 2.47 12.94 -3.62
C GLY A 51 1.73 14.27 -3.39
N PRO A 52 0.44 14.21 -3.05
CA PRO A 52 -0.34 15.40 -2.66
C PRO A 52 0.23 16.15 -1.45
N ASP A 53 1.11 15.51 -0.68
CA ASP A 53 1.85 16.08 0.45
C ASP A 53 3.06 16.93 0.05
N GLY A 54 3.49 16.88 -1.22
CA GLY A 54 4.67 17.59 -1.72
C GLY A 54 6.01 17.02 -1.26
N LEU A 55 6.03 15.87 -0.57
CA LEU A 55 7.26 15.25 -0.06
C LEU A 55 7.76 14.17 -1.03
N ASN A 56 9.07 14.17 -1.30
CA ASN A 56 9.70 13.17 -2.16
C ASN A 56 10.15 11.93 -1.36
N ASN A 57 10.51 10.87 -2.06
CA ASN A 57 10.94 9.63 -1.42
C ASN A 57 12.25 9.80 -0.62
N GLU A 58 13.11 10.73 -1.02
CA GLU A 58 14.35 11.07 -0.34
C GLU A 58 14.08 11.62 1.07
N PHE A 59 13.06 12.46 1.22
CA PHE A 59 12.59 12.94 2.52
C PHE A 59 12.21 11.78 3.43
N TYR A 60 11.35 10.87 2.95
CA TYR A 60 10.92 9.71 3.72
C TYR A 60 12.09 8.80 4.10
N LYS A 61 13.03 8.57 3.19
CA LYS A 61 14.24 7.77 3.49
C LYS A 61 15.11 8.41 4.55
N GLN A 62 15.26 9.72 4.53
CA GLN A 62 16.05 10.48 5.50
C GLN A 62 15.41 10.46 6.90
N TYR A 63 14.09 10.57 6.98
CA TYR A 63 13.38 10.78 8.25
C TYR A 63 12.59 9.57 8.76
N LYS A 64 12.67 8.41 8.10
CA LYS A 64 11.93 7.19 8.48
C LYS A 64 12.05 6.79 9.96
N THR A 65 13.20 7.02 10.60
CA THR A 65 13.39 6.71 12.03
C THR A 65 12.71 7.70 12.96
N LYS A 66 12.52 8.96 12.52
CA LYS A 66 11.82 9.99 13.29
C LYS A 66 10.30 9.96 13.06
N LEU A 67 9.88 9.52 11.86
CA LEU A 67 8.49 9.39 11.46
C LEU A 67 7.88 8.03 11.79
N ALA A 68 8.70 7.07 12.23
CA ALA A 68 8.22 5.75 12.62
C ALA A 68 7.19 5.86 13.77
N PRO A 69 6.09 5.09 13.71
CA PRO A 69 5.17 4.99 14.83
C PRO A 69 5.91 4.46 16.07
N LYS A 70 5.58 5.03 17.23
CA LYS A 70 6.14 4.62 18.54
C LYS A 70 5.48 3.36 19.06
#